data_AF-A0A1M4L2K9-F1
#
_entry.id   AF-A0A1M4L2K9-F1
#
_cell.length_a   1.000
_cell.length_b   1.000
_cell.length_c   1.000
_cell.angle_alpha   90.00
_cell.angle_beta   90.00
_cell.angle_gamma   90.00
#
_symmetry.space_group_name_H-M   'P 1'
#
loop_
_entity.id
_entity.type
_entity.pdbx_description
1 polymer ?
#
loop_
_entity_poly.entity_id
_entity_poly.type
_entity_poly.pdbx_seq_one_letter_code
_entity_poly.pdbx_strand_id
1 'polypeptide(L)'
;MFNPGQTNTYKLINNDGSGYTTVKMSQSDWGFTDGAKRNYLAIDLFLEHPLDEKWYGRVDYTWSRSYDNTEGQVKSDIGQTDVSKTQDWDSAALMYYAGGDLANDRRHQLKAFGAYQFTPEWMLSATLKVASGMPKSCLGYFGTDESDPTSYGSAYHYCGGNPSSPGQAGRLPWTKLVGPGRDLPPRLRRSQAGVRLAGLQRVQRKQARADRRDIRG
;
A
#
# COMPACT_ATOMS: atom_id res chain seq x y z
N MET A 1 22.40 6.12 -6.75
CA MET A 1 21.23 5.24 -6.51
C MET A 1 21.69 4.14 -5.58
N PHE A 2 20.93 3.85 -4.52
CA PHE A 2 21.26 2.90 -3.46
C PHE A 2 20.21 1.80 -3.42
N ASN A 3 20.65 0.55 -3.28
CA ASN A 3 19.80 -0.60 -3.04
C ASN A 3 20.04 -1.10 -1.60
N PRO A 4 19.14 -0.82 -0.64
CA PRO A 4 19.31 -1.23 0.76
C PRO A 4 19.33 -2.75 0.95
N GLY A 5 18.86 -3.54 -0.02
CA GLY A 5 18.89 -5.00 0.04
C GLY A 5 20.22 -5.64 -0.38
N GLN A 6 21.20 -4.87 -0.89
CA GLN A 6 22.41 -5.42 -1.51
C GLN A 6 23.66 -4.55 -1.27
N THR A 7 24.84 -5.11 -1.49
CA THR A 7 26.09 -4.33 -1.57
C THR A 7 26.08 -3.45 -2.82
N ASN A 8 26.31 -2.15 -2.64
CA ASN A 8 26.30 -1.17 -3.71
C ASN A 8 27.71 -0.83 -4.17
N THR A 9 27.88 -0.52 -5.45
CA THR A 9 29.15 -0.08 -6.02
C THR A 9 29.00 1.34 -6.55
N TYR A 10 29.82 2.26 -6.05
CA TYR A 10 29.81 3.68 -6.39
C TYR A 10 31.08 4.06 -7.12
N LYS A 11 30.96 5.06 -8.00
CA LYS A 11 32.10 5.75 -8.60
C LYS A 11 32.16 7.15 -8.01
N LEU A 12 33.19 7.42 -7.23
CA LEU A 12 33.42 8.72 -6.59
C LEU A 12 34.46 9.49 -7.39
N ILE A 13 34.24 10.79 -7.61
CA ILE A 13 35.24 11.64 -8.27
C ILE A 13 36.43 11.80 -7.34
N ASN A 14 37.64 11.67 -7.88
CA ASN A 14 38.86 11.91 -7.11
C ASN A 14 39.06 13.41 -6.92
N ASN A 15 39.45 13.82 -5.71
CA ASN A 15 39.66 15.24 -5.38
C ASN A 15 40.75 15.91 -6.22
N ASP A 16 41.67 15.13 -6.79
CA ASP A 16 42.75 15.60 -7.66
C ASP A 16 42.35 15.72 -9.15
N GLY A 17 41.09 15.43 -9.48
CA GLY A 17 40.57 15.48 -10.85
C GLY A 17 41.01 14.32 -11.75
N SER A 18 41.73 13.32 -11.24
CA SER A 18 42.28 12.19 -12.03
C SER A 18 41.25 11.16 -12.52
N GLY A 19 39.95 11.42 -12.31
CA GLY A 19 38.86 10.55 -12.73
C GLY A 19 38.04 10.06 -11.54
N TYR A 20 37.71 8.76 -11.53
CA TYR A 20 36.80 8.16 -10.55
C TYR A 20 37.42 6.95 -9.83
N THR A 21 37.24 6.87 -8.52
CA THR A 21 37.52 5.67 -7.72
C THR A 21 36.26 4.86 -7.52
N THR A 22 36.36 3.54 -7.71
CA THR A 22 35.24 2.62 -7.45
C THR A 22 35.27 2.15 -6.01
N VAL A 23 34.19 2.40 -5.26
CA VAL A 23 34.02 1.99 -3.86
C VAL A 23 32.85 1.03 -3.76
N LYS A 24 33.07 -0.12 -3.10
CA LYS A 24 32.00 -1.04 -2.74
C LYS A 24 31.59 -0.79 -1.30
N MET A 25 30.30 -0.65 -1.06
CA MET A 25 29.76 -0.43 0.28
C MET A 25 28.64 -1.43 0.56
N SER A 26 28.86 -2.23 1.59
CA SER A 26 27.91 -3.18 2.18
C SER A 26 26.92 -2.47 3.09
N GLN A 27 25.85 -3.14 3.53
CA GLN A 27 24.86 -2.59 4.46
C GLN A 27 25.48 -2.17 5.82
N SER A 28 26.41 -2.97 6.33
CA SER A 28 27.10 -2.69 7.59
C SER A 28 27.99 -1.44 7.52
N ASP A 29 28.55 -1.13 6.34
CA ASP A 29 29.33 0.11 6.15
C ASP A 29 28.46 1.38 6.31
N TRP A 30 27.14 1.25 6.18
CA TRP A 30 26.16 2.31 6.40
C TRP A 30 25.45 2.21 7.77
N GLY A 31 25.82 1.24 8.61
CA GLY A 31 25.23 1.01 9.93
C GLY A 31 23.89 0.26 9.91
N PHE A 32 23.42 -0.25 8.77
CA PHE A 32 22.19 -1.05 8.70
C PHE A 32 22.44 -2.48 9.22
N THR A 33 21.51 -2.98 10.04
CA THR A 33 21.53 -4.36 10.56
C THR A 33 20.76 -5.35 9.68
N ASP A 34 19.83 -4.83 8.88
CA ASP A 34 18.92 -5.61 8.04
C ASP A 34 18.83 -4.97 6.66
N GLY A 35 18.61 -5.81 5.64
CA GLY A 35 18.20 -5.34 4.33
C GLY A 35 16.71 -5.06 4.26
N ALA A 36 16.29 -4.47 3.13
CA ALA A 36 14.89 -4.26 2.79
C ALA A 36 14.12 -5.59 2.69
N LYS A 37 13.10 -5.76 3.54
CA LYS A 37 12.24 -6.94 3.64
C LYS A 37 10.78 -6.49 3.58
N ARG A 38 10.00 -7.19 2.76
CA ARG A 38 8.56 -7.01 2.63
C ARG A 38 7.91 -8.34 2.36
N ASN A 39 7.03 -8.77 3.28
CA ASN A 39 6.28 -10.01 3.13
C ASN A 39 4.77 -9.73 3.08
N TYR A 40 4.07 -10.53 2.27
CA TYR A 40 2.62 -10.46 2.13
C TYR A 40 2.01 -11.85 2.16
N LEU A 41 0.98 -12.03 2.98
CA LEU A 41 0.16 -13.24 3.04
C LEU A 41 -1.31 -12.84 2.98
N ALA A 42 -2.11 -13.59 2.24
CA ALA A 42 -3.55 -13.40 2.21
C ALA A 42 -4.30 -14.73 2.16
N ILE A 43 -5.49 -14.72 2.76
CA ILE A 43 -6.48 -15.79 2.69
C ILE A 43 -7.75 -15.13 2.18
N ASP A 44 -8.21 -15.61 1.03
CA ASP A 44 -9.42 -15.12 0.36
C ASP A 44 -10.51 -16.19 0.45
N LEU A 45 -11.65 -15.81 1.01
CA LEU A 45 -12.84 -16.62 1.11
C LEU A 45 -13.97 -15.93 0.38
N PHE A 46 -14.82 -16.70 -0.29
CA PHE A 46 -16.02 -16.17 -0.90
C PHE A 46 -17.19 -17.14 -0.72
N LEU A 47 -18.39 -16.57 -0.63
CA LEU A 47 -19.66 -17.28 -0.68
C LEU A 47 -20.56 -16.56 -1.67
N GLU A 48 -21.16 -17.30 -2.59
CA GLU A 48 -22.02 -16.76 -3.62
C GLU A 48 -23.31 -17.57 -3.73
N HIS A 49 -24.42 -16.86 -3.84
CA HIS A 49 -25.69 -17.35 -4.33
C HIS A 49 -25.93 -16.71 -5.70
N PRO A 50 -25.94 -17.51 -6.79
CA PRO A 50 -26.24 -17.02 -8.13
C PRO A 50 -27.61 -16.33 -8.18
N LEU A 51 -27.87 -15.57 -9.25
CA LEU A 51 -29.20 -14.99 -9.43
C LEU A 51 -30.16 -16.14 -9.72
N ASP A 52 -30.89 -16.55 -8.69
CA ASP A 52 -31.89 -17.61 -8.78
C ASP A 52 -33.20 -17.11 -8.17
N GLU A 53 -34.28 -17.41 -8.89
CA GLU A 53 -35.62 -16.85 -8.76
C GLU A 53 -35.66 -15.32 -8.72
N LYS A 54 -35.28 -14.72 -7.59
CA LYS A 54 -35.44 -13.29 -7.31
C LYS A 54 -34.19 -12.63 -6.75
N TRP A 55 -33.12 -13.35 -6.43
CA TRP A 55 -32.00 -12.69 -5.74
C TRP A 55 -30.64 -13.27 -6.04
N TYR A 56 -29.65 -12.38 -5.98
CA TYR A 56 -28.23 -12.67 -6.07
C TYR A 56 -27.56 -12.12 -4.82
N GLY A 57 -26.58 -12.87 -4.30
CA GLY A 57 -25.79 -12.41 -3.18
C GLY A 57 -24.37 -12.95 -3.27
N ARG A 58 -23.41 -12.10 -2.94
CA ARG A 58 -22.00 -12.49 -2.83
C ARG A 58 -21.36 -11.82 -1.64
N VAL A 59 -20.58 -12.58 -0.91
CA VAL A 59 -19.73 -12.07 0.17
C VAL A 59 -18.32 -12.56 -0.09
N ASP A 60 -17.38 -11.62 -0.17
CA ASP A 60 -15.95 -11.86 -0.22
C ASP A 60 -15.32 -11.37 1.08
N TYR A 61 -14.50 -12.19 1.70
CA TYR A 61 -13.71 -11.85 2.88
C TYR A 61 -12.24 -12.17 2.63
N THR A 62 -11.41 -11.14 2.75
CA THR A 62 -9.95 -11.26 2.69
C THR A 62 -9.40 -10.98 4.08
N TRP A 63 -8.68 -11.95 4.63
CA TRP A 63 -7.70 -11.69 5.67
C TRP A 63 -6.33 -11.52 5.01
N SER A 64 -5.61 -10.44 5.29
CA SER A 64 -4.26 -10.25 4.75
C SER A 64 -3.30 -9.67 5.77
N ARG A 65 -2.01 -9.93 5.59
CA ARG A 65 -0.94 -9.37 6.40
C ARG A 65 0.21 -8.90 5.50
N SER A 66 0.48 -7.60 5.52
CA SER A 66 1.65 -6.94 4.93
C SER A 66 2.59 -6.53 6.06
N TYR A 67 3.81 -7.05 6.10
CA TYR A 67 4.71 -6.90 7.26
C TYR A 67 6.20 -6.85 6.88
N ASP A 68 7.03 -6.53 7.89
CA ASP A 68 8.47 -6.22 7.89
C ASP A 68 8.78 -4.72 7.82
N ASN A 69 9.89 -4.32 7.19
CA ASN A 69 10.57 -3.04 7.43
C ASN A 69 10.52 -2.07 6.25
N THR A 70 9.85 -2.42 5.15
CA THR A 70 9.65 -1.47 4.04
C THR A 70 8.36 -1.70 3.28
N GLU A 71 7.64 -0.61 2.99
CA GLU A 71 6.48 -0.62 2.10
C GLU A 71 6.90 -0.59 0.61
N GLY A 72 8.11 -0.12 0.32
CA GLY A 72 8.67 0.01 -1.03
C GLY A 72 8.87 1.48 -1.40
N GLN A 73 8.36 1.90 -2.56
CA GLN A 73 8.66 3.23 -3.13
C GLN A 73 7.89 4.39 -2.50
N VAL A 74 6.97 4.11 -1.58
CA VAL A 74 6.12 5.09 -0.88
C VAL A 74 5.97 4.65 0.57
N LYS A 75 5.64 5.61 1.44
CA LYS A 75 5.41 5.37 2.86
C LYS A 75 4.06 5.99 3.26
N SER A 76 3.05 5.14 3.38
CA SER A 76 1.64 5.56 3.46
C SER A 76 1.25 6.17 4.81
N ASP A 77 1.95 5.85 5.89
CA ASP A 77 1.69 6.35 7.25
C ASP A 77 2.06 7.82 7.43
N ILE A 78 3.07 8.32 6.69
CA ILE A 78 3.44 9.74 6.67
C ILE A 78 2.79 10.51 5.50
N GLY A 79 1.91 9.86 4.74
CA GLY A 79 1.22 10.47 3.60
C GLY A 79 2.14 10.82 2.42
N GLN A 80 3.28 10.12 2.28
CA GLN A 80 4.25 10.43 1.25
C GLN A 80 3.69 10.16 -0.16
N THR A 81 3.73 11.18 -1.03
CA THR A 81 3.25 11.11 -2.40
C THR A 81 4.35 10.92 -3.45
N ASP A 82 5.60 11.21 -3.10
CA ASP A 82 6.74 11.13 -4.01
C ASP A 82 7.25 9.69 -4.12
N VAL A 83 7.19 9.14 -5.34
CA VAL A 83 7.68 7.78 -5.63
C VAL A 83 9.21 7.76 -5.75
N SER A 84 9.82 6.70 -5.25
CA SER A 84 11.28 6.41 -5.38
C SER A 84 12.23 7.21 -4.48
N LYS A 85 11.70 7.95 -3.49
CA LYS A 85 12.50 8.62 -2.45
C LYS A 85 11.79 8.61 -1.09
N THR A 86 11.61 7.44 -0.49
CA THR A 86 11.17 7.36 0.91
C THR A 86 12.28 7.81 1.84
N GLN A 87 11.93 8.43 2.98
CA GLN A 87 12.91 8.66 4.05
C GLN A 87 13.50 7.35 4.61
N ASP A 88 12.78 6.24 4.44
CA ASP A 88 13.30 4.91 4.73
C ASP A 88 14.60 4.70 3.96
N TRP A 89 15.62 4.21 4.66
CA TRP A 89 16.95 3.91 4.15
C TRP A 89 17.86 5.11 3.85
N ASP A 90 17.46 6.34 4.21
CA ASP A 90 18.38 7.49 4.17
C ASP A 90 19.43 7.42 5.29
N SER A 91 19.10 6.80 6.42
CA SER A 91 20.03 6.51 7.51
C SER A 91 19.63 5.27 8.32
N ALA A 92 20.60 4.62 8.94
CA ALA A 92 20.35 3.44 9.78
C ALA A 92 19.43 3.74 10.98
N ALA A 93 19.57 4.92 11.57
CA ALA A 93 18.76 5.36 12.72
C ALA A 93 17.26 5.35 12.42
N LEU A 94 16.85 5.71 11.19
CA LEU A 94 15.46 5.67 10.75
C LEU A 94 14.90 4.26 10.60
N MET A 95 15.77 3.26 10.40
CA MET A 95 15.38 1.87 10.20
C MET A 95 15.32 1.06 11.49
N TYR A 96 15.82 1.61 12.61
CA TYR A 96 15.71 0.95 13.91
C TYR A 96 14.24 0.82 14.29
N TYR A 97 13.84 -0.39 14.69
CA TYR A 97 12.45 -0.76 15.01
C TYR A 97 11.42 -0.57 13.89
N ALA A 98 11.85 -0.33 12.64
CA ALA A 98 10.96 -0.17 11.50
C ALA A 98 10.20 -1.46 11.11
N GLY A 99 10.62 -2.62 11.63
CA GLY A 99 9.95 -3.90 11.37
C GLY A 99 8.61 -4.00 12.10
N GLY A 100 7.51 -4.26 11.38
CA GLY A 100 6.19 -4.38 11.96
C GLY A 100 5.10 -4.68 10.92
N ASP A 101 3.86 -4.34 11.24
CA ASP A 101 2.80 -4.33 10.22
C ASP A 101 2.97 -3.07 9.34
N LEU A 102 3.11 -3.26 8.03
CA LEU A 102 3.38 -2.16 7.09
C LEU A 102 2.18 -1.22 6.97
N ALA A 103 2.42 0.05 6.66
CA ALA A 103 1.37 1.08 6.66
C ALA A 103 0.18 0.76 5.74
N ASN A 104 0.39 0.05 4.63
CA ASN A 104 -0.70 -0.39 3.73
C ASN A 104 -1.43 -1.67 4.16
N ASP A 105 -1.07 -2.25 5.31
CA ASP A 105 -1.73 -3.45 5.81
C ASP A 105 -3.22 -3.19 6.09
N ARG A 106 -4.08 -4.06 5.57
CA ARG A 106 -5.52 -4.06 5.79
C ARG A 106 -5.95 -5.45 6.22
N ARG A 107 -5.79 -5.70 7.51
CA ARG A 107 -5.94 -7.03 8.13
C ARG A 107 -7.22 -7.77 7.75
N HIS A 108 -8.34 -7.05 7.76
CA HIS A 108 -9.65 -7.58 7.42
C HIS A 108 -10.30 -6.70 6.36
N GLN A 109 -10.80 -7.33 5.29
CA GLN A 109 -11.58 -6.69 4.25
C GLN A 109 -12.79 -7.57 3.95
N LEU A 110 -13.99 -7.00 4.11
CA LEU A 110 -15.25 -7.63 3.76
C LEU A 110 -15.88 -6.81 2.63
N LYS A 111 -16.27 -7.49 1.56
CA LYS A 111 -17.06 -6.92 0.47
C LYS A 111 -18.29 -7.78 0.32
N ALA A 112 -19.46 -7.16 0.37
CA ALA A 112 -20.71 -7.85 0.10
C ALA A 112 -21.49 -7.11 -0.97
N PHE A 113 -22.11 -7.87 -1.84
CA PHE A 113 -23.03 -7.37 -2.86
C PHE A 113 -24.31 -8.19 -2.80
N GLY A 114 -25.44 -7.51 -2.87
CA GLY A 114 -26.75 -8.15 -2.97
C GLY A 114 -27.61 -7.45 -4.00
N ALA A 115 -28.41 -8.23 -4.72
CA ALA A 115 -29.45 -7.72 -5.60
C ALA A 115 -30.73 -8.53 -5.40
N TYR A 116 -31.86 -7.83 -5.36
CA TYR A 116 -33.19 -8.41 -5.18
C TYR A 116 -34.17 -7.85 -6.22
N GLN A 117 -34.77 -8.76 -6.98
CA GLN A 117 -35.80 -8.48 -7.97
C GLN A 117 -37.18 -8.64 -7.33
N PHE A 118 -37.82 -7.51 -7.02
CA PHE A 118 -39.13 -7.52 -6.39
C PHE A 118 -40.29 -7.55 -7.40
N THR A 119 -40.07 -7.01 -8.62
CA THR A 119 -40.96 -7.23 -9.79
C THR A 119 -40.13 -7.59 -11.03
N PRO A 120 -40.72 -8.16 -12.09
CA PRO A 120 -40.01 -8.44 -13.34
C PRO A 120 -39.27 -7.23 -13.92
N GLU A 121 -39.79 -6.03 -13.69
CA GLU A 121 -39.25 -4.76 -14.18
C GLU A 121 -38.27 -4.09 -13.22
N TRP A 122 -38.28 -4.41 -11.92
CA TRP A 122 -37.51 -3.66 -10.93
C TRP A 122 -36.61 -4.54 -10.07
N MET A 123 -35.35 -4.10 -9.98
CA MET A 123 -34.34 -4.69 -9.12
C MET A 123 -33.71 -3.62 -8.23
N LEU A 124 -33.52 -3.96 -6.97
CA LEU A 124 -32.78 -3.16 -6.00
C LEU A 124 -31.45 -3.86 -5.71
N SER A 125 -30.36 -3.11 -5.64
CA SER A 125 -29.05 -3.64 -5.28
C SER A 125 -28.39 -2.82 -4.19
N ALA A 126 -27.47 -3.45 -3.47
CA ALA A 126 -26.66 -2.81 -2.45
C ALA A 126 -25.26 -3.41 -2.44
N THR A 127 -24.27 -2.55 -2.21
CA THR A 127 -22.88 -2.94 -1.96
C THR A 127 -22.47 -2.47 -0.57
N LEU A 128 -21.81 -3.34 0.17
CA LEU A 128 -21.16 -3.06 1.44
C LEU A 128 -19.66 -3.31 1.28
N LYS A 129 -18.84 -2.35 1.72
CA LYS A 129 -17.39 -2.53 1.87
C LYS A 129 -17.02 -2.15 3.29
N VAL A 130 -16.36 -3.06 3.99
CA VAL A 130 -15.87 -2.86 5.35
C VAL A 130 -14.40 -3.25 5.38
N ALA A 131 -13.54 -2.39 5.92
CA ALA A 131 -12.13 -2.68 6.07
C ALA A 131 -11.63 -2.27 7.46
N SER A 132 -10.75 -3.08 8.02
CA SER A 132 -9.98 -2.70 9.21
C SER A 132 -9.08 -1.49 8.93
N GLY A 133 -8.80 -0.70 9.97
CA GLY A 133 -7.89 0.43 9.85
C GLY A 133 -6.44 0.02 9.57
N MET A 134 -5.64 0.98 9.10
CA MET A 134 -4.19 0.79 8.92
C MET A 134 -3.51 0.65 10.29
N PRO A 135 -2.34 0.01 10.38
CA PRO A 135 -1.47 0.10 11.54
C PRO A 135 -1.17 1.56 11.88
N LYS A 136 -1.08 1.88 13.17
CA LYS A 136 -0.58 3.18 13.63
C LYS A 136 0.95 3.13 13.72
N SER A 137 1.61 4.16 13.20
CA SER A 137 3.02 4.43 13.46
C SER A 137 3.10 5.54 14.48
N CYS A 138 3.62 5.24 15.68
CA CYS A 138 4.06 6.30 16.59
C CYS A 138 5.52 6.57 16.28
N LEU A 139 5.78 7.73 15.68
CA LEU A 139 7.12 8.21 15.38
C LEU A 139 7.47 9.35 16.35
N GLY A 140 8.75 9.45 16.67
CA GLY A 140 9.28 10.34 17.68
C GLY A 140 10.76 10.59 17.45
N TYR A 141 11.41 11.24 18.41
CA TYR A 141 12.85 11.43 18.39
C TYR A 141 13.60 10.14 18.73
N PHE A 142 14.85 10.05 18.33
CA PHE A 142 15.66 8.84 18.46
C PHE A 142 16.04 8.56 19.92
N GLY A 143 15.90 7.30 20.34
CA GLY A 143 16.41 6.83 21.63
C GLY A 143 15.61 7.34 22.84
N THR A 144 16.06 6.96 24.04
CA THR A 144 15.45 7.39 25.31
C THR A 144 15.77 8.83 25.68
N ASP A 145 16.81 9.40 25.06
CA ASP A 145 17.25 10.79 25.19
C ASP A 145 16.51 11.74 24.24
N GLU A 146 15.64 11.21 23.36
CA GLU A 146 14.84 11.97 22.40
C GLU A 146 15.71 12.92 21.54
N SER A 147 16.80 12.38 20.99
CA SER A 147 17.74 13.09 20.13
C SER A 147 17.35 13.06 18.63
N ASP A 148 18.03 13.86 17.81
CA ASP A 148 17.86 13.87 16.35
C ASP A 148 19.22 13.69 15.64
N PRO A 149 19.80 12.47 15.68
CA PRO A 149 21.16 12.22 15.22
C PRO A 149 21.34 12.39 13.71
N THR A 150 20.26 12.36 12.93
CA THR A 150 20.32 12.45 11.46
C THR A 150 19.57 13.65 10.90
N SER A 151 19.04 14.54 11.76
CA SER A 151 18.28 15.74 11.36
C SER A 151 16.98 15.42 10.61
N TYR A 152 16.30 14.34 11.00
CA TYR A 152 15.00 13.92 10.47
C TYR A 152 13.83 14.24 11.42
N GLY A 153 14.09 14.92 12.54
CA GLY A 153 13.09 15.29 13.52
C GLY A 153 12.44 14.06 14.16
N SER A 154 11.11 14.08 14.31
CA SER A 154 10.35 13.01 14.97
C SER A 154 10.00 11.83 14.04
N ALA A 155 10.92 11.41 13.17
CA ALA A 155 10.69 10.37 12.15
C ALA A 155 11.18 8.98 12.57
N TYR A 156 11.73 8.83 13.77
CA TYR A 156 12.28 7.57 14.28
C TYR A 156 11.18 6.71 14.90
N HIS A 157 11.32 5.38 14.86
CA HIS A 157 10.36 4.43 15.45
C HIS A 157 10.51 4.33 16.98
N TYR A 158 10.38 5.48 17.64
CA TYR A 158 10.35 5.65 19.09
C TYR A 158 9.14 6.50 19.46
N CYS A 159 8.51 6.20 20.60
CA CYS A 159 7.32 6.87 21.09
C CYS A 159 7.54 7.22 22.56
N GLY A 160 7.78 8.51 22.86
CA GLY A 160 8.13 8.96 24.21
C GLY A 160 9.34 8.21 24.77
N GLY A 161 10.44 8.18 23.99
CA GLY A 161 11.69 7.50 24.33
C GLY A 161 11.69 5.97 24.25
N ASN A 162 10.56 5.31 23.97
CA ASN A 162 10.47 3.85 23.92
C ASN A 162 10.38 3.32 22.48
N PRO A 163 11.04 2.19 22.14
CA PRO A 163 10.88 1.54 20.84
C PRO A 163 9.41 1.32 20.47
N SER A 164 9.04 1.71 19.25
CA SER A 164 7.66 1.65 18.75
C SER A 164 7.62 1.21 17.29
N SER A 165 7.51 -0.11 17.10
CA SER A 165 7.35 -0.69 15.78
C SER A 165 6.00 -0.38 15.13
N PRO A 166 5.91 -0.30 13.79
CA PRO A 166 4.64 -0.11 13.08
C PRO A 166 3.57 -1.11 13.52
N GLY A 167 2.41 -0.59 13.94
CA GLY A 167 1.27 -1.38 14.44
C GLY A 167 1.28 -1.66 15.95
N GLN A 168 2.38 -1.41 16.66
CA GLN A 168 2.46 -1.59 18.12
C GLN A 168 1.52 -0.64 18.87
N ALA A 169 1.32 0.59 18.35
CA ALA A 169 0.36 1.56 18.88
C ALA A 169 -1.12 1.22 18.54
N GLY A 170 -1.38 0.04 17.97
CA GLY A 170 -2.68 -0.41 17.52
C GLY A 170 -2.99 0.01 16.09
N ARG A 171 -4.29 0.07 15.76
CA ARG A 171 -4.77 0.35 14.39
C ARG A 171 -5.77 1.51 14.38
N LEU A 172 -5.91 2.14 13.22
CA LEU A 172 -6.95 3.14 12.98
C LEU A 172 -8.35 2.50 13.07
N PRO A 173 -9.42 3.30 13.23
CA PRO A 173 -10.78 2.81 13.18
C PRO A 173 -11.12 2.10 11.86
N TRP A 174 -12.15 1.25 11.91
CA TRP A 174 -12.66 0.56 10.75
C TRP A 174 -13.37 1.54 9.80
N THR A 175 -13.22 1.32 8.50
CA THR A 175 -13.97 2.05 7.47
C THR A 175 -15.15 1.22 6.99
N LYS A 176 -16.29 1.87 6.77
CA LYS A 176 -17.53 1.24 6.29
C LYS A 176 -18.13 2.12 5.20
N LEU A 177 -18.41 1.52 4.05
CA LEU A 177 -19.03 2.19 2.91
C LEU A 177 -20.23 1.36 2.44
N VAL A 178 -21.37 2.01 2.30
CA VAL A 178 -22.61 1.40 1.78
C VAL A 178 -23.03 2.19 0.55
N GLY A 179 -23.25 1.49 -0.56
CA GLY A 179 -23.69 2.06 -1.83
C GLY A 179 -25.02 1.44 -2.27
N PRO A 180 -26.11 2.21 -2.35
CA PRO A 180 -27.37 1.74 -2.94
C PRO A 180 -27.32 1.77 -4.47
N GLY A 181 -28.04 0.85 -5.12
CA GLY A 181 -28.25 0.82 -6.57
C GLY A 181 -29.70 0.47 -6.91
N ARG A 182 -30.21 0.99 -8.02
CA ARG A 182 -31.56 0.69 -8.54
C ARG A 182 -31.47 0.50 -10.04
N ASP A 183 -31.90 -0.67 -10.51
CA ASP A 183 -31.83 -1.05 -11.91
C ASP A 183 -33.23 -1.42 -12.45
N LEU A 184 -33.51 -1.01 -13.69
CA LEU A 184 -34.69 -1.40 -14.44
C LEU A 184 -34.25 -2.38 -15.55
N PRO A 185 -34.29 -3.71 -15.33
CA PRO A 185 -34.00 -4.66 -16.40
C PRO A 185 -34.95 -4.42 -17.60
N PRO A 186 -34.42 -4.37 -18.84
CA PRO A 186 -35.28 -4.30 -20.01
C PRO A 186 -36.17 -5.55 -20.03
N ARG A 187 -37.48 -5.37 -20.25
CA ARG A 187 -38.44 -6.47 -20.35
C ARG A 187 -37.88 -7.52 -21.30
N LEU A 188 -37.63 -8.73 -20.81
CA LEU A 188 -37.37 -9.90 -21.64
C LEU A 188 -38.66 -10.26 -22.38
N ARG A 189 -38.97 -9.50 -23.43
CA ARG A 189 -39.77 -10.00 -24.54
C ARG A 189 -38.84 -10.98 -25.25
N ARG A 190 -39.27 -12.24 -25.42
CA ARG A 190 -38.53 -13.24 -26.22
C ARG A 190 -38.03 -12.56 -27.50
N SER A 191 -36.71 -12.49 -27.65
CA SER A 191 -35.95 -11.65 -28.60
C SER A 191 -35.71 -10.19 -28.17
N GLN A 192 -34.58 -9.93 -27.52
CA GLN A 192 -33.46 -9.16 -28.12
C GLN A 192 -32.35 -8.96 -27.09
N ALA A 193 -31.11 -8.93 -27.59
CA ALA A 193 -29.89 -8.76 -26.83
C ALA A 193 -29.89 -7.43 -26.05
N GLY A 194 -29.58 -7.50 -24.75
CA GLY A 194 -29.41 -6.32 -23.91
C GLY A 194 -27.99 -5.78 -23.98
N VAL A 195 -27.84 -4.50 -24.33
CA VAL A 195 -26.60 -3.74 -24.19
C VAL A 195 -26.46 -3.33 -22.72
N ARG A 196 -25.38 -3.77 -22.04
CA ARG A 196 -24.98 -3.27 -20.73
C ARG A 196 -23.99 -2.11 -20.91
N LEU A 197 -24.38 -0.90 -20.52
CA LEU A 197 -23.42 0.17 -20.21
C LEU A 197 -23.03 0.05 -18.74
N ALA A 198 -21.97 -0.70 -18.46
CA ALA A 198 -21.24 -0.58 -17.21
C ALA A 198 -20.34 0.65 -17.32
N GLY A 199 -20.63 1.69 -16.53
CA GLY A 199 -19.70 2.80 -16.35
C GLY A 199 -18.42 2.29 -15.71
N LEU A 200 -17.39 2.01 -16.52
CA LEU A 200 -16.04 1.79 -16.03
C LEU A 200 -15.53 3.10 -15.43
N GLN A 201 -15.29 3.11 -14.12
CA GLN A 201 -14.43 4.12 -13.52
C GLN A 201 -13.00 3.86 -14.04
N ARG A 202 -12.62 4.59 -15.09
CA ARG A 202 -11.26 4.60 -15.65
C ARG A 202 -10.33 5.21 -14.59
N VAL A 203 -9.61 4.36 -13.85
CA VAL A 203 -8.40 4.79 -13.16
C VAL A 203 -7.37 5.08 -14.25
N GLN A 204 -7.18 6.35 -14.60
CA GLN A 204 -6.07 6.76 -15.46
C GLN A 204 -4.76 6.53 -14.70
N ARG A 205 -4.10 5.39 -14.93
CA ARG A 205 -2.65 5.29 -14.74
C ARG A 205 -1.98 5.92 -15.96
N LYS A 206 -1.61 7.20 -15.87
CA LYS A 206 -0.57 7.74 -16.75
C LYS A 206 0.76 7.13 -16.30
N GLN A 207 1.16 6.02 -16.91
CA GLN A 207 2.57 5.65 -16.97
C GLN A 207 3.24 6.57 -17.99
N ALA A 208 4.09 7.47 -17.51
CA ALA A 208 4.98 8.24 -18.36
C ALA A 208 5.95 7.26 -19.05
N ARG A 209 5.79 7.07 -20.36
CA ARG A 209 6.85 6.53 -21.21
C ARG A 209 7.90 7.63 -21.38
N ALA A 210 9.11 7.38 -20.89
CA ALA A 210 10.28 8.15 -21.27
C ALA A 210 10.57 7.90 -22.75
N ASP A 211 10.44 8.95 -23.56
CA ASP A 211 10.84 8.95 -24.97
C ASP A 211 12.37 8.97 -25.02
N ARG A 212 12.99 7.87 -25.46
CA ARG A 212 14.38 7.87 -25.91
C ARG A 212 14.39 8.43 -27.32
N ARG A 213 14.72 9.71 -27.46
CA ARG A 213 15.20 10.29 -28.71
C ARG A 213 16.56 10.94 -28.49
N ASP A 214 17.57 10.26 -29.04
CA ASP A 214 18.66 10.76 -29.86
C ASP A 214 19.09 12.22 -29.61
N ILE A 215 20.25 12.41 -28.98
CA ILE A 215 21.10 13.58 -29.20
C ILE A 215 22.51 13.06 -29.46
N ARG A 216 22.84 12.98 -30.76
CA ARG A 216 24.20 13.23 -31.26
C ARG A 216 24.36 14.73 -31.41
N GLY A 217 25.48 15.24 -30.92
CA GLY A 217 25.92 16.63 -30.97
C GLY A 217 27.11 16.79 -30.04
#